data_AF-A0A7X4YUJ3-F1
#
_entry.id   AF-A0A7X4YUJ3-F1
#
_cell.length_a   1.000
_cell.length_b   1.000
_cell.length_c   1.000
_cell.angle_alpha   90.00
_cell.angle_beta   90.00
_cell.angle_gamma   90.00
#
_symmetry.space_group_name_H-M   'P 1'
#
loop_
_entity.id
_entity.type
_entity.pdbx_description
1 polymer ?
#
loop_
_entity_poly.entity_id
_entity_poly.type
_entity_poly.pdbx_seq_one_letter_code
_entity_poly.pdbx_strand_id
1 'polypeptide(L)' 'METLYVVKDGKIVQFDGHTKEKNVLGEAAIIEAYGQKAIDDINRFGVYNIKK' A
#
# COMPACT_ATOMS: atom_id res chain seq x y z
N MET A 1 12.29 -4.13 -10.40
CA MET A 1 10.93 -4.66 -10.25
C MET A 1 10.19 -3.66 -9.38
N GLU A 2 9.05 -3.14 -9.84
CA GLU A 2 8.26 -2.18 -9.06
C GLU A 2 7.41 -2.92 -8.03
N THR A 3 7.43 -2.46 -6.77
CA THR A 3 6.54 -2.97 -5.73
C THR A 3 5.20 -2.26 -5.85
N LEU A 4 4.14 -3.04 -5.96
CA LEU A 4 2.77 -2.55 -6.05
C LEU A 4 2.07 -2.69 -4.70
N TYR A 5 1.17 -1.76 -4.41
CA TYR A 5 0.37 -1.71 -3.19
C TYR A 5 -1.09 -1.51 -3.54
N VAL A 6 -2.00 -2.05 -2.75
CA VAL A 6 -3.44 -2.06 -3.05
C VAL A 6 -4.22 -1.52 -1.87
N VAL A 7 -5.29 -0.74 -2.15
CA VAL A 7 -6.17 -0.25 -1.09
C VAL A 7 -7.37 -1.18 -0.94
N LYS A 8 -7.49 -1.81 0.24
CA LYS A 8 -8.57 -2.73 0.59
C LYS A 8 -9.09 -2.42 1.99
N ASP A 9 -10.39 -2.20 2.12
CA ASP A 9 -11.06 -1.95 3.41
C ASP A 9 -10.40 -0.81 4.24
N GLY A 10 -9.96 0.27 3.57
CA GLY A 10 -9.28 1.39 4.22
C GLY A 10 -7.84 1.11 4.65
N LYS A 11 -7.23 0.04 4.12
CA LYS A 11 -5.87 -0.37 4.40
C LYS A 11 -5.07 -0.48 3.12
N ILE A 12 -3.81 -0.12 3.17
CA ILE A 12 -2.86 -0.28 2.07
C ILE A 12 -2.09 -1.57 2.35
N VAL A 13 -2.14 -2.55 1.46
CA VAL A 13 -1.40 -3.81 1.60
C VAL A 13 -0.48 -4.02 0.40
N GLN A 14 0.68 -4.64 0.61
CA GLN A 14 1.55 -5.00 -0.51
C GLN A 14 0.84 -5.98 -1.44
N PHE A 15 0.96 -5.75 -2.75
CA PHE A 15 0.40 -6.61 -3.77
C PHE A 15 1.26 -7.87 -3.94
N ASP A 16 0.62 -9.03 -3.80
CA ASP A 16 1.26 -10.34 -3.93
C ASP A 16 0.89 -11.06 -5.25
N GLY A 17 0.27 -10.37 -6.23
CA GLY A 17 -0.15 -11.00 -7.49
C GLY A 17 -1.53 -11.68 -7.44
N HIS A 18 -2.02 -12.00 -6.24
CA HIS A 18 -3.29 -12.74 -6.05
C HIS A 18 -4.50 -11.85 -5.73
N THR A 19 -4.31 -10.56 -5.46
CA THR A 19 -5.39 -9.66 -5.07
C THR A 19 -6.15 -9.14 -6.30
N LYS A 20 -7.46 -9.39 -6.41
CA LYS A 20 -8.30 -8.77 -7.46
C LYS A 20 -8.56 -7.31 -7.09
N GLU A 21 -7.89 -6.38 -7.76
CA GLU A 21 -7.86 -4.98 -7.33
C GLU A 21 -9.00 -4.09 -7.82
N LYS A 22 -9.27 -3.04 -7.04
CA LYS A 22 -9.99 -1.84 -7.47
C LYS A 22 -9.09 -0.60 -7.64
N ASN A 23 -7.86 -0.56 -7.10
CA ASN A 23 -6.86 0.50 -7.36
C ASN A 23 -5.45 0.07 -6.89
N VAL A 24 -4.56 -0.19 -7.86
CA VAL A 24 -3.14 -0.49 -7.65
C VAL A 24 -2.37 0.81 -7.60
N LEU A 25 -1.51 0.97 -6.61
CA LEU A 25 -0.66 2.13 -6.39
C LEU A 25 0.81 1.72 -6.39
N GLY A 26 1.64 2.51 -7.07
CA GLY A 26 3.09 2.41 -6.95
C GLY A 26 3.59 3.08 -5.66
N GLU A 27 4.82 2.74 -5.26
CA GLU A 27 5.46 3.28 -4.06
C GLU A 27 5.44 4.81 -3.99
N ALA A 28 5.75 5.50 -5.10
CA ALA A 28 5.74 6.96 -5.16
C ALA A 28 4.35 7.54 -4.83
N ALA A 29 3.29 6.97 -5.39
CA ALA A 29 1.92 7.42 -5.14
C ALA A 29 1.49 7.17 -3.68
N ILE A 30 1.96 6.09 -3.05
CA ILE A 30 1.73 5.84 -1.62
C ILE A 30 2.43 6.90 -0.77
N ILE A 31 3.68 7.23 -1.09
CA ILE A 31 4.45 8.26 -0.38
C ILE A 31 3.76 9.63 -0.53
N GLU A 32 3.30 9.98 -1.73
CA GLU A 32 2.60 11.25 -1.98
C GLU A 32 1.27 11.35 -1.22
N ALA A 33 0.49 10.27 -1.16
CA ALA A 33 -0.83 10.28 -0.53
C ALA A 33 -0.81 10.07 0.99
N TYR A 34 0.11 9.24 1.50
CA TYR A 34 0.10 8.74 2.88
C TYR A 34 1.44 8.94 3.62
N GLY A 35 2.49 9.37 2.92
CA GLY A 35 3.82 9.61 3.48
C GLY A 35 4.70 8.36 3.54
N GLN A 36 6.00 8.57 3.73
CA GLN A 36 7.02 7.51 3.80
C GLN A 36 6.74 6.48 4.91
N LYS A 37 6.08 6.89 5.99
CA LYS A 37 5.71 5.99 7.09
C LYS A 37 4.82 4.84 6.63
N ALA A 38 3.95 5.07 5.64
CA ALA A 38 3.10 4.01 5.10
C ALA A 38 3.94 2.89 4.47
N ILE A 39 5.00 3.23 3.74
CA ILE A 39 5.93 2.25 3.16
C ILE A 39 6.68 1.49 4.24
N ASP A 40 7.14 2.17 5.29
CA ASP A 40 7.85 1.53 6.40
C ASP A 40 6.97 0.51 7.13
N ASP A 41 5.74 0.91 7.47
CA ASP A 41 4.75 0.02 8.10
C ASP A 41 4.36 -1.14 7.17
N ILE A 42 4.21 -0.93 5.86
CA ILE A 42 3.94 -2.03 4.92
C ILE A 42 5.14 -2.98 4.81
N ASN A 43 6.37 -2.47 4.73
CA ASN A 43 7.56 -3.32 4.69
C ASN A 43 7.73 -4.15 5.97
N ARG A 44 7.30 -3.60 7.11
CA ARG A 44 7.41 -4.26 8.42
C ARG A 44 6.26 -5.22 8.73
N PHE A 45 5.03 -4.86 8.35
CA PHE A 45 3.81 -5.56 8.76
C PHE A 45 2.97 -6.10 7.60
N GLY A 46 3.34 -5.81 6.35
CA GLY A 46 2.58 -6.12 5.13
C GLY A 46 1.38 -5.20 4.88
N VAL A 47 1.08 -4.29 5.81
CA VAL A 47 -0.12 -3.42 5.77
C VAL A 47 0.09 -2.09 6.48
N TYR A 48 -0.55 -1.04 5.98
CA TYR A 48 -0.73 0.25 6.64
C TYR A 48 -2.23 0.57 6.81
N ASN A 49 -2.63 1.01 8.00
CA ASN A 49 -4.01 1.44 8.27
C ASN A 49 -4.15 2.95 8.00
N ILE A 50 -5.08 3.32 7.12
CA ILE A 50 -5.40 4.72 6.86
C ILE A 50 -6.21 5.23 8.07
N LYS A 51 -5.57 5.95 8.98
CA LYS A 51 -6.29 6.70 10.02
C LYS A 51 -6.90 7.95 9.37
N LYS A 52 -8.23 7.99 9.35
CA LYS A 52 -9.00 9.15 8.91
C LYS A 52 -8.95 10.27 9.94
#